data_AF-A0A1H7TA24-F1
#
_entry.id   AF-A0A1H7TA24-F1
#
_cell.length_a   1.000
_cell.length_b   1.000
_cell.length_c   1.000
_cell.angle_alpha   90.00
_cell.angle_beta   90.00
_cell.angle_gamma   90.00
#
_symmetry.space_group_name_H-M   'P 1'
#
loop_
_entity.id
_entity.type
_entity.pdbx_description
1 polymer ?
#
loop_
_entity_poly.entity_id
_entity_poly.type
_entity_poly.pdbx_seq_one_letter_code
_entity_poly.pdbx_strand_id
1 'polypeptide(L)'
;MTKELVKMFKVWIDAGHGGKDPGAVANGIQEKDVVLKVSLGIKNRLEEDYENVHVLLSRSTDVFLELKERTNKANAAGADILVSIHCNAGGGKGGFESFRYTSASGNSIKLQDKLHKAIMGKLGGIDRGQKAQNLHMVR
;
A
#
# COMPACT_ATOMS: atom_id res chain seq x y z
N MET A 1 -27.64 -10.05 -27.36
CA MET A 1 -26.50 -10.45 -26.53
C MET A 1 -26.09 -9.25 -25.68
N THR A 2 -26.50 -9.21 -24.41
CA THR A 2 -26.00 -8.22 -23.45
C THR A 2 -24.54 -8.55 -23.17
N LYS A 3 -23.61 -7.64 -23.50
CA LYS A 3 -22.23 -7.76 -23.03
C LYS A 3 -22.28 -7.74 -21.51
N GLU A 4 -21.92 -8.85 -20.88
CA GLU A 4 -21.70 -8.89 -19.45
C GLU A 4 -20.53 -7.92 -19.17
N LEU A 5 -20.82 -6.82 -18.48
CA LEU A 5 -19.81 -5.85 -18.07
C LEU A 5 -18.92 -6.57 -17.05
N VAL A 6 -17.74 -7.01 -17.48
CA VAL A 6 -16.75 -7.57 -16.57
C VAL A 6 -16.37 -6.47 -15.58
N LYS A 7 -16.66 -6.69 -14.30
CA LYS A 7 -16.39 -5.70 -13.25
C LYS A 7 -14.88 -5.49 -13.14
N MET A 8 -14.45 -4.26 -13.41
CA MET A 8 -13.08 -3.84 -13.14
C MET A 8 -12.82 -3.79 -11.63
N PHE A 9 -11.83 -4.53 -11.14
CA PHE A 9 -11.39 -4.52 -9.75
C PHE A 9 -10.37 -3.40 -9.54
N LYS A 10 -10.67 -2.47 -8.64
CA LYS A 10 -9.86 -1.27 -8.42
C LYS A 10 -8.95 -1.42 -7.21
N VAL A 11 -7.65 -1.38 -7.44
CA VAL A 11 -6.61 -1.45 -6.40
C VAL A 11 -6.04 -0.07 -6.18
N TRP A 12 -6.18 0.47 -4.97
CA TRP A 12 -5.54 1.72 -4.60
C TRP A 12 -4.20 1.45 -3.91
N ILE A 13 -3.10 1.93 -4.50
CA ILE A 13 -1.77 1.87 -3.91
C ILE A 13 -1.37 3.28 -3.50
N ASP A 14 -1.18 3.47 -2.20
CA ASP A 14 -0.63 4.72 -1.66
C ASP A 14 0.88 4.61 -1.48
N ALA A 15 1.63 5.47 -2.16
CA ALA A 15 3.06 5.64 -1.94
C ALA A 15 3.26 6.68 -0.82
N GLY A 16 3.66 6.21 0.38
CA GLY A 16 3.87 7.05 1.56
C GLY A 16 4.77 8.27 1.29
N HIS A 17 4.59 9.34 2.07
CA HIS A 17 5.42 10.56 1.99
C HIS A 17 5.41 11.23 0.61
N GLY A 18 6.47 11.97 0.25
CA GLY A 18 6.66 12.62 -1.05
C GLY A 18 6.90 14.12 -0.96
N GLY A 19 7.54 14.69 -1.98
CA GLY A 19 7.90 16.10 -2.07
C GLY A 19 8.72 16.55 -0.85
N LYS A 20 8.13 17.47 -0.09
CA LYS A 20 8.72 18.05 1.13
C LYS A 20 8.85 17.08 2.31
N ASP A 21 8.16 15.94 2.26
CA ASP A 21 8.22 14.90 3.30
C ASP A 21 9.07 13.73 2.78
N PRO A 22 10.31 13.55 3.28
CA PRO A 22 11.17 12.46 2.83
C PRO A 22 10.81 11.10 3.46
N GLY A 23 9.99 11.07 4.52
CA GLY A 23 9.85 9.92 5.40
C GLY A 23 11.15 9.59 6.13
N ALA A 24 11.39 8.31 6.40
CA ALA A 24 12.64 7.81 6.97
C ALA A 24 13.84 8.13 6.08
N VAL A 25 14.96 8.56 6.68
CA VAL A 25 16.22 8.83 5.97
C VAL A 25 17.37 8.10 6.64
N ALA A 26 18.10 7.29 5.87
CA ALA A 26 19.31 6.61 6.34
C ALA A 26 20.26 6.35 5.16
N ASN A 27 21.57 6.51 5.36
CA ASN A 27 22.60 6.22 4.35
C ASN A 27 22.36 6.93 2.99
N GLY A 28 21.80 8.15 3.01
CA GLY A 28 21.44 8.90 1.80
C GLY A 28 20.20 8.39 1.06
N ILE A 29 19.52 7.37 1.57
CA ILE A 29 18.27 6.83 1.03
C ILE A 29 17.10 7.48 1.75
N GLN A 30 16.10 7.90 0.99
CA GLN A 30 14.86 8.47 1.49
C GLN A 30 13.70 7.49 1.25
N GLU A 31 12.88 7.28 2.26
CA GLU A 31 11.71 6.38 2.19
C GLU A 31 10.81 6.73 1.02
N LYS A 32 10.54 8.02 0.79
CA LYS A 32 9.67 8.48 -0.30
C LYS A 32 10.06 7.95 -1.68
N ASP A 33 11.36 7.76 -1.93
CA ASP A 33 11.87 7.29 -3.22
C ASP A 33 11.71 5.77 -3.34
N VAL A 34 12.01 5.06 -2.26
CA VAL A 34 11.87 3.60 -2.17
C VAL A 34 10.40 3.20 -2.35
N VAL A 35 9.49 3.81 -1.59
CA VAL A 35 8.07 3.46 -1.63
C VAL A 35 7.43 3.85 -2.96
N LEU A 36 7.86 4.96 -3.60
CA LEU A 36 7.39 5.32 -4.94
C LEU A 36 7.78 4.24 -5.96
N LYS A 37 9.04 3.79 -5.93
CA LYS A 37 9.53 2.75 -6.84
C LYS A 37 8.78 1.44 -6.64
N VAL A 38 8.54 1.03 -5.40
CA VAL A 38 7.75 -0.17 -5.08
C VAL A 38 6.31 -0.02 -5.57
N SER A 39 5.64 1.11 -5.31
CA SER A 39 4.26 1.36 -5.74
C SER A 39 4.09 1.33 -7.26
N LEU A 40 5.02 1.93 -8.02
CA LEU A 40 5.02 1.86 -9.48
C LEU A 40 5.23 0.43 -9.98
N GLY A 41 6.12 -0.33 -9.35
CA GLY A 41 6.33 -1.74 -9.65
C GLY A 41 5.08 -2.60 -9.40
N ILE A 42 4.37 -2.36 -8.28
CA ILE A 42 3.09 -3.03 -7.97
C ILE A 42 2.06 -2.71 -9.06
N LYS A 43 1.91 -1.44 -9.45
CA LYS A 43 0.99 -1.03 -10.52
C LYS A 43 1.26 -1.80 -11.81
N ASN A 44 2.50 -1.70 -12.30
CA ASN A 44 2.87 -2.33 -13.57
C ASN A 44 2.63 -3.83 -13.54
N ARG A 45 3.05 -4.50 -12.45
CA ARG A 45 2.93 -5.95 -12.33
C ARG A 45 1.49 -6.43 -12.25
N LEU A 46 0.65 -5.76 -11.47
CA LEU A 46 -0.75 -6.17 -11.33
C LEU A 46 -1.56 -5.92 -12.60
N GLU A 47 -1.30 -4.82 -13.32
CA GLU A 47 -1.98 -4.53 -14.59
C GLU A 47 -1.45 -5.40 -15.76
N GLU A 48 -0.23 -5.93 -15.66
CA GLU A 48 0.34 -6.89 -16.61
C GLU A 48 -0.15 -8.32 -16.36
N ASP A 49 -0.18 -8.76 -15.10
CA ASP A 49 -0.46 -10.16 -14.73
C ASP A 49 -1.97 -10.49 -14.68
N TYR A 50 -2.85 -9.49 -14.57
CA TYR A 50 -4.28 -9.71 -14.35
C TYR A 50 -5.16 -8.91 -15.30
N GLU A 51 -6.07 -9.60 -15.98
CA GLU A 51 -7.18 -8.95 -16.68
C GLU A 51 -8.17 -8.35 -15.68
N ASN A 52 -8.79 -7.22 -16.05
CA ASN A 52 -9.82 -6.54 -15.25
C ASN A 52 -9.35 -6.06 -13.86
N VAL A 53 -8.05 -5.81 -13.70
CA VAL A 53 -7.49 -5.09 -12.56
C VAL A 53 -7.06 -3.70 -13.02
N HIS A 54 -7.49 -2.67 -12.29
CA HIS A 54 -7.02 -1.30 -12.49
C HIS A 54 -6.35 -0.78 -11.23
N VAL A 55 -5.08 -0.40 -11.34
CA VAL A 55 -4.32 0.12 -10.21
C VAL A 55 -4.25 1.64 -10.28
N LEU A 56 -4.75 2.27 -9.22
CA LEU A 56 -4.74 3.70 -9.01
C LEU A 56 -3.69 4.03 -7.95
N LEU A 57 -2.93 5.10 -8.17
CA LEU A 57 -1.86 5.53 -7.27
C LEU A 57 -2.26 6.82 -6.54
N SER A 58 -1.87 6.96 -5.27
CA SER A 58 -1.96 8.27 -4.61
C SER A 58 -1.07 9.31 -5.30
N ARG A 59 0.16 8.92 -5.63
CA ARG A 59 1.13 9.68 -6.43
C ARG A 59 1.95 8.76 -7.34
N SER A 60 2.29 9.25 -8.52
CA SER A 60 3.19 8.59 -9.49
C SER A 60 4.53 9.32 -9.67
N THR A 61 4.69 10.46 -9.02
CA THR A 61 5.89 11.30 -9.02
C THR A 61 6.25 11.72 -7.59
N ASP A 62 7.37 12.42 -7.43
CA ASP A 62 7.78 12.97 -6.14
C ASP A 62 6.99 14.23 -5.79
N VAL A 63 5.77 14.04 -5.29
CA VAL A 63 4.88 15.12 -4.83
C VAL A 63 4.35 14.82 -3.44
N PHE A 64 4.18 15.86 -2.64
CA PHE A 64 3.60 15.75 -1.32
C PHE A 64 2.07 15.78 -1.40
N LEU A 65 1.40 14.85 -0.72
CA LEU A 65 -0.05 14.83 -0.54
C LEU A 65 -0.38 14.67 0.94
N GLU A 66 -1.35 15.45 1.41
CA GLU A 66 -1.86 15.33 2.77
C GLU A 66 -2.58 13.99 2.99
N LEU A 67 -2.51 13.43 4.19
CA LEU A 67 -3.12 12.13 4.49
C LEU A 67 -4.62 12.08 4.12
N LYS A 68 -5.36 13.16 4.43
CA LYS A 68 -6.78 13.30 4.10
C LYS A 68 -7.03 13.32 2.59
N GLU A 69 -6.12 13.92 1.83
CA GLU A 69 -6.24 13.95 0.38
C GLU A 69 -6.11 12.53 -0.21
N ARG A 70 -5.16 11.74 0.29
CA ARG A 70 -4.92 10.36 -0.17
C ARG A 70 -6.15 9.48 0.04
N THR A 71 -6.74 9.50 1.24
CA THR A 71 -7.93 8.71 1.56
C THR A 71 -9.17 9.20 0.83
N ASN A 72 -9.34 10.52 0.67
CA ASN A 72 -10.42 11.08 -0.13
C ASN A 72 -10.35 10.61 -1.60
N LYS A 73 -9.16 10.62 -2.21
CA LYS A 73 -8.99 10.13 -3.59
C LYS A 73 -9.29 8.64 -3.71
N ALA A 74 -8.84 7.82 -2.76
CA ALA A 74 -9.15 6.38 -2.74
C ALA A 74 -10.65 6.11 -2.67
N ASN A 75 -11.35 6.81 -1.76
CA ASN A 75 -12.79 6.71 -1.59
C ASN A 75 -13.54 7.20 -2.84
N ALA A 76 -13.15 8.35 -3.41
CA ALA A 76 -13.75 8.90 -4.61
C ALA A 76 -13.56 7.99 -5.83
N ALA A 77 -12.45 7.26 -5.90
CA ALA A 77 -12.22 6.28 -6.96
C ALA A 77 -13.09 5.01 -6.81
N GLY A 78 -13.67 4.78 -5.63
CA GLY A 78 -14.40 3.56 -5.30
C GLY A 78 -13.48 2.34 -5.31
N ALA A 79 -12.30 2.44 -4.68
CA ALA A 79 -11.34 1.35 -4.64
C ALA A 79 -11.91 0.13 -3.89
N ASP A 80 -11.72 -1.07 -4.44
CA ASP A 80 -12.11 -2.32 -3.79
C ASP A 80 -11.12 -2.72 -2.69
N ILE A 81 -9.83 -2.38 -2.86
CA ILE A 81 -8.78 -2.51 -1.84
C ILE A 81 -7.87 -1.28 -1.79
N LEU A 82 -7.34 -1.00 -0.61
CA LEU A 82 -6.31 0.01 -0.38
C LEU A 82 -5.10 -0.64 0.30
N VAL A 83 -3.91 -0.37 -0.24
CA VAL A 83 -2.63 -0.73 0.37
C VAL A 83 -1.73 0.51 0.40
N SER A 84 -1.28 0.90 1.59
CA SER A 84 -0.30 1.98 1.76
C SER A 84 1.08 1.37 2.03
N ILE A 85 2.09 1.84 1.31
CA ILE A 85 3.46 1.33 1.34
C ILE A 85 4.37 2.31 2.07
N HIS A 86 5.08 1.79 3.07
CA HIS A 86 6.01 2.53 3.92
C HIS A 86 7.26 1.71 4.20
N CYS A 87 8.35 2.39 4.55
CA CYS A 87 9.56 1.80 5.11
C CYS A 87 9.72 2.32 6.53
N ASN A 88 9.56 1.45 7.53
CA ASN A 88 9.64 1.89 8.92
C ASN A 88 11.03 2.46 9.26
N ALA A 89 11.07 3.44 10.16
CA ALA A 89 12.30 3.98 10.73
C ALA A 89 12.50 3.47 12.15
N GLY A 90 13.71 3.07 12.51
CA GLY A 90 14.03 2.71 13.89
C GLY A 90 15.36 1.99 14.02
N GLY A 91 15.88 1.96 15.24
CA GLY A 91 17.02 1.10 15.58
C GLY A 91 16.61 -0.37 15.66
N GLY A 92 17.57 -1.27 15.45
CA GLY A 92 17.38 -2.73 15.62
C GLY A 92 17.71 -3.54 14.36
N LYS A 93 17.27 -4.79 14.34
CA LYS A 93 17.62 -5.78 13.30
C LYS A 93 16.77 -5.68 12.02
N GLY A 94 15.91 -4.68 11.90
CA GLY A 94 14.92 -4.57 10.81
C GLY A 94 13.76 -5.56 10.94
N GLY A 95 13.11 -5.87 9.82
CA GLY A 95 11.98 -6.80 9.71
C GLY A 95 10.77 -6.21 9.00
N PHE A 96 9.74 -7.02 8.80
CA PHE A 96 8.49 -6.61 8.16
C PHE A 96 7.30 -6.75 9.10
N GLU A 97 6.41 -5.77 9.06
CA GLU A 97 5.16 -5.71 9.80
C GLU A 97 4.07 -5.17 8.87
N SER A 98 2.83 -5.50 9.18
CA SER A 98 1.69 -4.97 8.43
C SER A 98 0.64 -4.42 9.39
N PHE A 99 -0.12 -3.43 8.94
CA PHE A 99 -1.14 -2.78 9.75
C PHE A 99 -2.49 -2.83 9.06
N ARG A 100 -3.54 -2.98 9.87
CA ARG A 100 -4.94 -2.75 9.50
C ARG A 100 -5.59 -1.82 10.53
N TYR A 101 -6.79 -1.34 10.24
CA TYR A 101 -7.58 -0.63 11.24
C TYR A 101 -7.96 -1.50 12.43
N THR A 102 -8.13 -0.88 13.59
CA THR A 102 -8.52 -1.56 14.84
C THR A 102 -9.82 -2.33 14.66
N SER A 103 -10.82 -1.69 14.06
CA SER A 103 -12.16 -2.27 13.79
C SER A 103 -12.34 -2.68 12.33
N ALA A 104 -11.30 -3.28 11.73
CA ALA A 104 -11.34 -3.70 10.34
C ALA A 104 -12.38 -4.80 10.04
N SER A 105 -12.89 -4.81 8.81
CA SER A 105 -13.80 -5.85 8.33
C SER A 105 -13.13 -7.24 8.29
N GLY A 106 -13.94 -8.30 8.27
CA GLY A 106 -13.43 -9.67 8.09
C GLY A 106 -12.64 -9.85 6.79
N ASN A 107 -12.99 -9.13 5.72
CA ASN A 107 -12.26 -9.15 4.46
C ASN A 107 -10.89 -8.47 4.58
N SER A 108 -10.81 -7.34 5.29
CA SER A 108 -9.54 -6.64 5.56
C SER A 108 -8.60 -7.48 6.43
N ILE A 109 -9.13 -8.23 7.41
CA ILE A 109 -8.34 -9.19 8.21
C ILE A 109 -7.77 -10.30 7.33
N LYS A 110 -8.60 -10.91 6.48
CA LYS A 110 -8.16 -11.95 5.53
C LYS A 110 -7.14 -11.42 4.53
N LEU A 111 -7.32 -10.18 4.06
CA LEU A 111 -6.39 -9.53 3.13
C LEU A 111 -5.02 -9.30 3.80
N GLN A 112 -5.00 -8.76 5.02
CA GLN A 112 -3.76 -8.59 5.79
C GLN A 112 -3.04 -9.92 5.95
N ASP A 113 -3.74 -10.97 6.35
CA ASP A 113 -3.14 -12.30 6.57
C ASP A 113 -2.50 -12.87 5.30
N LYS A 114 -3.23 -12.81 4.18
CA LYS A 114 -2.73 -13.30 2.88
C LYS A 114 -1.51 -12.51 2.40
N LEU A 115 -1.58 -11.18 2.43
CA LEU A 115 -0.46 -10.34 1.98
C LEU A 115 0.75 -10.51 2.89
N HIS A 116 0.55 -10.52 4.21
CA HIS A 116 1.65 -10.63 5.15
C HIS A 116 2.41 -11.94 4.99
N LYS A 117 1.70 -13.08 4.93
CA LYS A 117 2.32 -14.40 4.73
C LYS A 117 3.05 -14.49 3.38
N ALA A 118 2.44 -13.99 2.31
CA ALA A 118 3.04 -14.03 0.98
C ALA A 118 4.32 -13.18 0.90
N ILE A 119 4.29 -11.98 1.46
CA ILE A 119 5.43 -11.06 1.50
C ILE A 119 6.54 -11.63 2.39
N MET A 120 6.22 -12.07 3.61
CA MET A 120 7.20 -12.69 4.52
C MET A 120 7.85 -13.94 3.90
N GLY A 121 7.07 -14.78 3.21
CA GLY A 121 7.60 -15.95 2.52
C GLY A 121 8.59 -15.62 1.40
N LYS A 122 8.54 -14.40 0.84
CA LYS A 122 9.47 -13.93 -0.20
C LYS A 122 10.64 -13.12 0.35
N LEU A 123 10.39 -12.25 1.33
CA LEU A 123 11.42 -11.41 1.94
C LEU A 123 12.32 -12.21 2.90
N GLY A 124 11.76 -13.18 3.61
CA GLY A 124 12.42 -13.80 4.76
C GLY A 124 12.69 -12.78 5.88
N GLY A 125 13.68 -13.07 6.73
CA GLY A 125 14.09 -12.19 7.82
C GLY A 125 13.12 -12.20 9.01
N ILE A 126 13.06 -11.07 9.72
CA ILE A 126 12.31 -10.97 10.98
C ILE A 126 10.86 -10.62 10.68
N ASP A 127 9.94 -11.53 11.02
CA ASP A 127 8.52 -11.25 11.11
C ASP A 127 8.23 -10.43 12.38
N ARG A 128 7.79 -9.19 12.20
CA ARG A 128 7.40 -8.28 13.28
C ARG A 128 5.89 -8.26 13.53
N GLY A 129 5.16 -9.09 12.82
CA GLY A 129 3.76 -9.41 13.05
C GLY A 129 2.75 -8.60 12.25
N GLN A 130 1.53 -9.12 12.27
CA GLN A 130 0.33 -8.44 11.83
C GLN A 130 -0.24 -7.62 12.98
N LYS A 131 -0.45 -6.32 12.77
CA LYS A 131 -0.86 -5.36 13.79
C LYS A 131 -2.18 -4.67 13.42
N ALA A 132 -2.89 -4.18 14.44
CA ALA A 132 -4.10 -3.38 14.27
C ALA A 132 -3.92 -2.04 14.98
N GLN A 133 -4.08 -0.93 14.26
CA GLN A 133 -3.85 0.43 14.76
C GLN A 133 -4.74 1.44 14.03
N ASN A 134 -5.09 2.54 14.71
CA ASN A 134 -5.87 3.64 14.14
C ASN A 134 -4.97 4.57 13.30
N LEU A 135 -4.47 4.06 12.17
CA LEU A 135 -3.70 4.84 11.20
C LEU A 135 -4.64 5.49 10.18
N HIS A 136 -4.33 6.72 9.76
CA HIS A 136 -5.21 7.50 8.87
C HIS A 136 -5.57 6.76 7.58
N MET A 137 -4.62 6.08 6.96
CA MET A 137 -4.82 5.44 5.65
C MET A 137 -5.78 4.25 5.67
N VAL A 138 -6.02 3.63 6.84
CA VAL A 138 -6.78 2.38 6.93
C VAL A 138 -8.09 2.51 7.71
N ARG A 139 -8.33 3.64 8.40
CA ARG A 139 -9.52 3.86 9.24
C ARG A 139 -10.77 4.24 8.44
#